data_AF-A0A3G9JZD0-F1
#
_entry.id   AF-A0A3G9JZD0-F1
#
_cell.length_a   1.000
_cell.length_b   1.000
_cell.length_c   1.000
_cell.angle_alpha   90.00
_cell.angle_beta   90.00
_cell.angle_gamma   90.00
#
_symmetry.space_group_name_H-M   'P 1'
#
loop_
_entity.id
_entity.type
_entity.pdbx_description
1 polymer ?
#
loop_
_entity_poly.entity_id
_entity_poly.type
_entity_poly.pdbx_seq_one_letter_code
_entity_poly.pdbx_strand_id
1 'polypeptide(L)'
;MRILIVEDERALCDAIARSLRNLAYSVDCCHDGQEALDLLSVEAFDLVVLDLNLPRIDGMTVLRELRKTDCETKVLILSARGEVSDKVAGLDAGANDYLTKPFHLDELAARIRSLTLRRFTQSDIVLTCGKLRFDTKARIASVDSEALSLTRKETGILEYLMLNQGRPVSQEELIEHVWDSSVNSFSNATRVHISSLRKKLRSALGYDPIRNRIGEGYVMEDGE
;
A
#
# COMPACT_ATOMS: atom_id res chain seq x y z
N MET A 1 0.35 -3.25 1.91
CA MET A 1 0.74 -2.49 0.72
C MET A 1 2.05 -1.78 0.99
N ARG A 2 2.94 -1.77 0.00
CA ARG A 2 4.28 -1.20 0.06
C ARG A 2 4.33 0.11 -0.72
N ILE A 3 4.80 1.17 -0.06
CA ILE A 3 4.81 2.54 -0.56
C ILE A 3 6.25 3.02 -0.60
N LEU A 4 6.67 3.58 -1.73
CA LEU A 4 7.94 4.31 -1.84
C LEU A 4 7.67 5.80 -1.62
N ILE A 5 8.42 6.44 -0.74
CA ILE A 5 8.46 7.89 -0.60
C ILE A 5 9.77 8.40 -1.18
N VAL A 6 9.68 9.28 -2.18
CA VAL A 6 10.81 9.95 -2.81
C VAL A 6 10.76 11.43 -2.44
N GLU A 7 11.58 11.81 -1.45
CA GLU A 7 11.56 13.14 -0.83
C GLU A 7 12.95 13.50 -0.30
N ASP A 8 13.50 14.62 -0.77
CA ASP A 8 14.84 15.08 -0.39
C ASP A 8 14.87 15.73 1.00
N GLU A 9 13.76 16.35 1.42
CA GLU A 9 13.59 16.84 2.78
C GLU A 9 13.37 15.70 3.79
N ARG A 10 14.48 15.21 4.37
CA ARG A 10 14.49 14.08 5.32
C ARG A 10 13.46 14.21 6.45
N ALA A 11 13.30 15.40 7.03
CA ALA A 11 12.36 15.62 8.13
C ALA A 11 10.89 15.40 7.70
N LEU A 12 10.52 15.86 6.51
CA LEU A 12 9.21 15.65 5.92
C LEU A 12 9.01 14.17 5.54
N CYS A 13 10.01 13.58 4.88
CA CYS A 13 10.03 12.16 4.53
C CYS A 13 9.79 11.28 5.76
N ASP A 14 10.52 11.51 6.86
CA ASP A 14 10.37 10.77 8.12
C ASP A 14 9.01 10.98 8.79
N ALA A 15 8.43 12.18 8.68
CA ALA A 15 7.10 12.47 9.21
C ALA A 15 6.01 11.69 8.43
N ILE A 16 6.06 11.72 7.10
CA ILE A 16 5.15 10.95 6.24
C ILE A 16 5.32 9.46 6.50
N ALA A 17 6.56 8.95 6.49
CA ALA A 17 6.84 7.54 6.69
C ALA A 17 6.34 7.02 8.04
N ARG A 18 6.57 7.78 9.13
CA ARG A 18 6.03 7.42 10.46
C ARG A 18 4.51 7.39 10.47
N SER A 19 3.86 8.38 9.86
CA SER A 19 2.41 8.43 9.76
C SER A 19 1.84 7.21 9.03
N LEU A 20 2.39 6.89 7.86
CA LEU A 20 1.93 5.75 7.05
C LEU A 20 2.25 4.40 7.71
N ARG A 21 3.41 4.24 8.36
CA ARG A 21 3.72 3.02 9.15
C ARG A 21 2.80 2.85 10.37
N ASN A 22 2.29 3.93 10.95
CA ASN A 22 1.27 3.87 12.01
C ASN A 22 -0.08 3.40 11.46
N LEU A 23 -0.38 3.73 10.20
CA LEU A 23 -1.47 3.15 9.43
C LEU A 23 -1.10 1.78 8.82
N ALA A 24 -0.12 1.05 9.38
CA ALA A 24 0.27 -0.30 8.96
C ALA A 24 0.63 -0.48 7.47
N TYR A 25 0.95 0.60 6.75
CA TYR A 25 1.60 0.50 5.44
C TYR A 25 3.07 0.10 5.62
N SER A 26 3.59 -0.63 4.65
CA SER A 26 5.04 -0.82 4.51
C SER A 26 5.61 0.33 3.72
N VAL A 27 6.67 0.95 4.24
CA VAL A 27 7.17 2.21 3.68
C VAL A 27 8.67 2.16 3.55
N ASP A 28 9.15 2.34 2.32
CA ASP A 28 10.54 2.62 2.01
C ASP A 28 10.71 4.09 1.63
N CYS A 29 11.91 4.62 1.81
CA CYS A 29 12.24 6.02 1.56
C CYS A 29 13.53 6.13 0.76
N CYS A 30 13.55 7.04 -0.20
CA CYS A 30 14.77 7.50 -0.85
C CYS A 30 14.76 9.03 -0.96
N HIS A 31 15.95 9.60 -1.15
CA HIS A 31 16.16 11.05 -1.01
C HIS A 31 16.67 11.75 -2.27
N ASP A 32 16.84 11.01 -3.36
CA ASP A 32 17.20 11.58 -4.64
C ASP A 32 16.60 10.77 -5.80
N GLY A 33 16.49 11.39 -6.97
CA GLY A 33 15.82 10.77 -8.11
C GLY A 33 16.60 9.61 -8.75
N GLN A 34 17.93 9.52 -8.53
CA GLN A 34 18.71 8.37 -9.00
C GLN A 34 18.43 7.14 -8.14
N GLU A 35 18.47 7.30 -6.81
CA GLU A 35 18.12 6.23 -5.86
C GLU A 35 16.68 5.74 -6.08
N ALA A 36 15.75 6.66 -6.40
CA ALA A 36 14.38 6.29 -6.76
C ALA A 36 14.32 5.39 -8.00
N LEU A 37 15.02 5.73 -9.08
CA LEU A 37 15.05 4.90 -10.29
C LEU A 37 15.71 3.54 -10.05
N ASP A 38 16.80 3.52 -9.29
CA ASP A 38 17.49 2.28 -8.94
C ASP A 38 16.56 1.34 -8.16
N LEU A 39 15.86 1.85 -7.13
CA LEU A 39 14.88 1.07 -6.36
C LEU A 39 13.69 0.61 -7.22
N LEU A 40 13.10 1.50 -8.01
CA LEU A 40 11.97 1.17 -8.88
C LEU A 40 12.32 0.16 -9.97
N SER A 41 13.62 0.00 -10.29
CA SER A 41 14.07 -0.98 -11.28
C SER A 41 14.20 -2.41 -10.74
N VAL A 42 14.27 -2.58 -9.42
CA VAL A 42 14.53 -3.88 -8.77
C VAL A 42 13.50 -4.30 -7.74
N GLU A 43 12.70 -3.36 -7.21
CA GLU A 43 11.65 -3.60 -6.22
C GLU A 43 10.27 -3.22 -6.78
N ALA A 44 9.23 -3.95 -6.36
CA ALA A 44 7.85 -3.63 -6.67
C ALA A 44 7.23 -2.75 -5.57
N PHE A 45 6.47 -1.73 -5.98
CA PHE A 45 5.72 -0.84 -5.08
C PHE A 45 4.27 -0.72 -5.53
N ASP A 46 3.35 -0.67 -4.58
CA ASP A 46 1.93 -0.44 -4.89
C ASP A 46 1.66 1.03 -5.24
N LEU A 47 2.40 1.93 -4.59
CA LEU A 47 2.28 3.37 -4.75
C LEU A 47 3.62 4.08 -4.50
N VAL A 48 3.90 5.10 -5.30
CA VAL A 48 5.03 6.02 -5.13
C VAL A 48 4.48 7.40 -4.76
N VAL A 49 4.95 7.96 -3.65
CA VAL A 49 4.80 9.37 -3.31
C VAL A 49 6.05 10.08 -3.81
N LEU A 50 5.91 10.97 -4.79
CA LEU A 50 7.04 11.53 -5.54
C LEU A 50 7.08 13.05 -5.44
N ASP A 51 8.13 13.62 -4.85
CA ASP A 51 8.43 15.04 -5.08
C ASP A 51 9.00 15.25 -6.48
N LEU A 52 8.66 16.38 -7.10
CA LEU A 52 9.25 16.84 -8.34
C LEU A 52 10.60 17.54 -8.11
N ASN A 53 10.80 18.17 -6.96
CA ASN A 53 12.01 18.92 -6.64
C ASN A 53 13.09 18.01 -6.02
N LEU A 54 13.59 17.07 -6.81
CA LEU A 54 14.62 16.12 -6.36
C LEU A 54 16.03 16.50 -6.83
N PRO A 55 17.06 16.25 -6.00
CA PRO A 55 18.44 16.35 -6.44
C PRO A 55 18.79 15.22 -7.42
N ARG A 56 19.86 15.44 -8.20
CA ARG A 56 20.40 14.57 -9.28
C ARG A 56 19.46 14.38 -10.47
N ILE A 57 18.28 13.82 -10.26
CA ILE A 57 17.27 13.60 -11.30
C ILE A 57 15.95 14.21 -10.83
N ASP A 58 15.39 15.12 -11.63
CA ASP A 58 14.10 15.76 -11.38
C ASP A 58 12.96 14.71 -11.34
N GLY A 59 12.01 14.87 -10.41
CA GLY A 59 10.95 13.88 -10.23
C GLY A 59 10.04 13.70 -11.44
N MET A 60 9.90 14.72 -12.31
CA MET A 60 9.18 14.54 -13.57
C MET A 60 9.90 13.59 -14.51
N THR A 61 11.24 13.60 -14.48
CA THR A 61 12.05 12.63 -15.23
C THR A 61 11.89 11.24 -14.63
N VAL A 62 11.92 11.11 -13.30
CA VAL A 62 11.66 9.83 -12.61
C VAL A 62 10.32 9.23 -13.03
N LEU A 63 9.24 10.03 -13.02
CA LEU A 63 7.91 9.60 -13.45
C LEU A 63 7.90 9.12 -14.90
N ARG A 64 8.52 9.88 -15.82
CA ARG A 64 8.56 9.50 -17.24
C ARG A 64 9.35 8.23 -17.48
N GLU A 65 10.48 8.04 -16.80
CA GLU A 65 11.27 6.80 -16.91
C GLU A 65 10.49 5.61 -16.35
N LEU A 66 9.86 5.75 -15.17
CA LEU A 66 9.00 4.71 -14.60
C LEU A 66 7.89 4.30 -15.58
N ARG A 67 7.24 5.27 -16.23
CA ARG A 67 6.13 5.00 -17.17
C ARG A 67 6.54 4.34 -18.48
N LYS A 68 7.84 4.31 -18.82
CA LYS A 68 8.34 3.51 -19.95
C LYS A 68 8.32 2.01 -19.66
N THR A 69 8.44 1.63 -18.39
CA THR A 69 8.60 0.23 -17.97
C THR A 69 7.41 -0.28 -17.14
N ASP A 70 6.67 0.60 -16.49
CA ASP A 70 5.58 0.27 -15.57
C ASP A 70 4.42 1.27 -15.67
N CYS A 71 3.27 0.80 -16.16
CA CYS A 71 2.02 1.58 -16.25
C CYS A 71 1.07 1.37 -15.07
N GLU A 72 1.35 0.39 -14.19
CA GLU A 72 0.42 -0.07 -13.16
C GLU A 72 0.65 0.61 -11.81
N THR A 73 1.91 0.75 -11.40
CA THR A 73 2.29 1.36 -10.12
C THR A 73 1.68 2.74 -9.97
N LYS A 74 0.96 2.98 -8.88
CA LYS A 74 0.29 4.27 -8.67
C LYS A 74 1.31 5.34 -8.29
N VAL A 75 1.23 6.51 -8.89
CA VAL A 75 2.11 7.64 -8.55
C VAL A 75 1.26 8.80 -8.06
N LEU A 76 1.52 9.24 -6.84
CA LEU A 76 0.98 10.47 -6.27
C LEU A 76 2.13 11.49 -6.23
N ILE A 77 2.00 12.56 -7.01
CA ILE A 77 2.96 13.66 -6.95
C ILE A 77 2.70 14.47 -5.68
N LEU A 78 3.76 14.76 -4.92
CA LEU A 78 3.74 15.61 -3.73
C LEU A 78 4.74 16.75 -3.88
N SER A 79 4.30 17.92 -4.37
CA SER A 79 5.25 18.99 -4.72
C SER A 79 4.81 20.38 -4.29
N ALA A 80 5.76 21.29 -4.08
CA ALA A 80 5.50 22.72 -3.89
C ALA A 80 5.07 23.42 -5.19
N ARG A 81 5.29 22.79 -6.36
CA ARG A 81 4.80 23.28 -7.66
C ARG A 81 3.28 23.25 -7.67
N GLY A 82 2.65 24.42 -7.56
CA GLY A 82 1.23 24.56 -7.28
C GLY A 82 0.38 25.04 -8.44
N GLU A 83 0.99 25.46 -9.55
CA GLU A 83 0.27 26.01 -10.69
C GLU A 83 -0.57 24.94 -11.39
N VAL A 84 -1.66 25.36 -12.03
CA VAL A 84 -2.52 24.45 -12.78
C VAL A 84 -1.75 23.77 -13.92
N SER A 85 -0.86 24.50 -14.57
CA SER A 85 0.08 24.01 -15.58
C SER A 85 0.94 22.85 -15.06
N ASP A 86 1.51 22.98 -13.87
CA ASP A 86 2.34 21.93 -13.25
C ASP A 86 1.52 20.67 -12.95
N LYS A 87 0.31 20.86 -12.40
CA LYS A 87 -0.60 19.75 -12.08
C LYS A 87 -1.02 19.00 -13.33
N VAL A 88 -1.41 19.72 -14.38
CA VAL A 88 -1.77 19.14 -15.68
C VAL A 88 -0.59 18.39 -16.27
N ALA A 89 0.60 18.99 -16.29
CA ALA A 89 1.79 18.34 -16.82
C ALA A 89 2.15 17.05 -16.08
N GLY A 90 2.01 17.01 -14.75
CA GLY A 90 2.26 15.79 -13.97
C GLY A 90 1.23 14.69 -14.20
N LEU A 91 -0.05 15.04 -14.29
CA LEU A 91 -1.12 14.08 -14.59
C LEU A 91 -1.01 13.54 -16.02
N ASP A 92 -0.75 14.40 -17.00
CA ASP A 92 -0.54 14.01 -18.41
C ASP A 92 0.71 13.15 -18.60
N ALA A 93 1.72 13.32 -17.74
CA ALA A 93 2.91 12.47 -17.70
C ALA A 93 2.66 11.07 -17.09
N GLY A 94 1.45 10.81 -16.56
CA GLY A 94 1.04 9.50 -16.05
C GLY A 94 0.99 9.38 -14.53
N ALA A 95 1.02 10.50 -13.79
CA ALA A 95 0.67 10.48 -12.37
C ALA A 95 -0.82 10.18 -12.18
N ASN A 96 -1.18 9.50 -11.09
CA ASN A 96 -2.56 9.14 -10.79
C ASN A 96 -3.25 10.17 -9.89
N ASP A 97 -2.50 10.94 -9.12
CA ASP A 97 -3.00 12.07 -8.34
C ASP A 97 -1.87 13.10 -8.11
N TYR A 98 -2.25 14.30 -7.66
CA TYR A 98 -1.34 15.40 -7.36
C TYR A 98 -1.76 16.11 -6.07
N LEU A 99 -0.83 16.24 -5.12
CA LEU A 99 -0.99 16.95 -3.87
C LEU A 99 0.06 18.06 -3.73
N THR A 100 -0.40 19.29 -3.49
CA THR A 100 0.49 20.45 -3.34
C THR A 100 0.96 20.65 -1.90
N LYS A 101 2.23 21.03 -1.70
CA LYS A 101 2.76 21.50 -0.41
C LYS A 101 2.33 22.96 -0.16
N PRO A 102 1.95 23.35 1.08
CA PRO A 102 1.81 22.53 2.28
C PRO A 102 0.51 21.70 2.27
N PHE A 103 0.54 20.54 2.94
CA PHE A 103 -0.58 19.58 2.97
C PHE A 103 -0.79 19.02 4.38
N HIS A 104 -1.93 18.37 4.59
CA HIS A 104 -2.22 17.61 5.82
C HIS A 104 -1.90 16.12 5.62
N LEU A 105 -1.27 15.49 6.62
CA LEU A 105 -1.00 14.04 6.59
C LEU A 105 -2.27 13.21 6.39
N ASP A 106 -3.40 13.66 6.94
CA ASP A 106 -4.70 13.01 6.76
C ASP A 106 -5.20 13.07 5.31
N GLU A 107 -4.93 14.18 4.60
CA GLU A 107 -5.26 14.32 3.18
C GLU A 107 -4.40 13.38 2.34
N LEU A 108 -3.08 13.36 2.58
CA LEU A 108 -2.16 12.44 1.90
C LEU A 108 -2.59 10.98 2.10
N ALA A 109 -2.89 10.58 3.35
CA ALA A 109 -3.34 9.23 3.65
C ALA A 109 -4.68 8.88 2.96
N ALA A 110 -5.59 9.85 2.84
CA ALA A 110 -6.86 9.65 2.14
C ALA A 110 -6.68 9.45 0.64
N ARG A 111 -5.78 10.22 0.00
CA ARG A 111 -5.45 10.09 -1.42
C ARG A 111 -4.74 8.77 -1.73
N ILE A 112 -3.75 8.41 -0.90
CA ILE A 112 -3.08 7.10 -0.99
C ILE A 112 -4.11 5.98 -0.95
N ARG A 113 -5.00 5.98 0.05
CA ARG A 113 -6.06 4.98 0.17
C ARG A 113 -6.98 4.95 -1.07
N SER A 114 -7.37 6.10 -1.60
CA SER A 114 -8.21 6.18 -2.80
C SER A 114 -7.53 5.56 -4.03
N LEU A 115 -6.22 5.76 -4.17
CA LEU A 115 -5.42 5.23 -5.28
C LEU A 115 -5.19 3.73 -5.20
N THR A 116 -5.16 3.18 -3.98
CA THR A 116 -4.85 1.77 -3.74
C THR A 116 -6.07 0.85 -3.72
N LEU A 117 -7.28 1.39 -3.66
CA LEU A 117 -8.51 0.62 -3.78
C LEU A 117 -8.68 0.07 -5.21
N ARG A 118 -8.77 -1.25 -5.36
CA ARG A 118 -9.10 -1.88 -6.66
C ARG A 118 -10.57 -1.64 -6.99
N ARG A 119 -10.85 -1.09 -8.17
CA ARG A 119 -12.21 -0.87 -8.69
C ARG A 119 -12.84 -2.18 -9.12
N PHE A 120 -13.40 -2.94 -8.19
CA PHE A 120 -14.54 -3.81 -8.47
C PHE A 120 -15.74 -3.17 -7.79
N THR A 121 -16.62 -2.57 -8.60
CA THR A 121 -17.98 -2.10 -8.26
C THR A 121 -18.25 -1.69 -6.81
N GLN A 122 -18.44 -0.38 -6.63
CA GLN A 122 -18.84 0.32 -5.40
C GLN A 122 -17.67 0.75 -4.52
N SER A 123 -17.56 2.07 -4.35
CA SER A 123 -16.54 2.80 -3.58
C SER A 123 -16.72 2.59 -2.08
N ASP A 124 -16.78 1.34 -1.63
CA ASP A 124 -16.93 1.07 -0.22
C ASP A 124 -15.57 1.20 0.45
N ILE A 125 -15.47 2.23 1.28
CA ILE A 125 -14.39 2.41 2.28
C ILE A 125 -14.29 1.17 3.18
N VAL A 126 -15.30 0.30 3.19
CA VAL A 126 -15.35 -0.95 3.92
C VAL A 126 -15.29 -2.14 2.95
N LEU A 127 -14.20 -2.90 2.98
CA LEU A 127 -14.11 -4.18 2.26
C LEU A 127 -14.94 -5.24 2.99
N THR A 128 -15.62 -6.12 2.25
CA THR A 128 -16.50 -7.15 2.83
C THR A 128 -16.16 -8.54 2.29
N CYS A 129 -16.12 -9.54 3.17
CA CYS A 129 -16.04 -10.96 2.83
C CYS A 129 -16.95 -11.72 3.79
N GLY A 130 -18.16 -12.08 3.35
CA GLY A 130 -19.22 -12.59 4.21
C GLY A 130 -19.54 -11.61 5.34
N LYS A 131 -19.44 -12.09 6.58
CA LYS A 131 -19.64 -11.28 7.79
C LYS A 131 -18.45 -10.40 8.19
N LEU A 132 -17.28 -10.65 7.59
CA LEU A 132 -16.08 -9.87 7.88
C LEU A 132 -16.13 -8.54 7.12
N ARG A 133 -15.86 -7.47 7.85
CA ARG A 133 -15.75 -6.11 7.32
C ARG A 133 -14.38 -5.53 7.66
N PHE A 134 -13.79 -4.80 6.73
CA PHE A 134 -12.54 -4.09 6.94
C PHE A 134 -12.71 -2.64 6.53
N ASP A 135 -12.79 -1.75 7.50
CA ASP A 135 -12.77 -0.30 7.25
C ASP A 135 -11.36 0.10 6.83
N THR A 136 -11.15 0.42 5.56
CA THR A 136 -9.85 0.82 5.00
C THR A 136 -9.38 2.19 5.48
N LYS A 137 -10.30 3.05 5.97
CA LYS A 137 -9.96 4.36 6.53
C LYS A 137 -9.45 4.21 7.95
N ALA A 138 -10.20 3.49 8.79
CA ALA A 138 -9.79 3.22 10.17
C ALA A 138 -8.72 2.12 10.26
N ARG A 139 -8.59 1.30 9.21
CA ARG A 139 -7.82 0.05 9.16
C ARG A 139 -8.20 -0.93 10.29
N ILE A 140 -9.49 -1.02 10.55
CA ILE A 140 -10.09 -1.87 11.57
C ILE A 140 -10.89 -2.97 10.90
N ALA A 141 -10.62 -4.21 11.29
CA ALA A 141 -11.43 -5.35 10.92
C ALA A 141 -12.53 -5.58 11.96
N SER A 142 -13.72 -6.00 11.54
CA SER A 142 -14.84 -6.34 12.43
C SER A 142 -15.67 -7.49 11.89
N VAL A 143 -16.31 -8.24 12.77
CA VAL A 143 -17.27 -9.31 12.45
C VAL A 143 -18.56 -9.02 13.20
N ASP A 144 -19.70 -9.00 12.52
CA ASP A 144 -21.01 -8.68 13.12
C ASP A 144 -20.99 -7.38 13.98
N SER A 145 -20.17 -6.40 13.56
CA SER A 145 -19.91 -5.09 14.22
C SER A 145 -19.00 -5.12 15.47
N GLU A 146 -18.44 -6.26 15.83
CA GLU A 146 -17.41 -6.36 16.87
C GLU A 146 -16.00 -6.24 16.26
N ALA A 147 -15.19 -5.32 16.77
CA ALA A 147 -13.84 -5.09 16.27
C ALA A 147 -12.88 -6.24 16.63
N LEU A 148 -12.09 -6.67 15.65
CA LEU A 148 -11.05 -7.66 15.84
C LEU A 148 -9.75 -7.02 16.34
N SER A 149 -9.17 -7.58 17.39
CA SER A 149 -7.85 -7.17 17.88
C SER A 149 -6.73 -7.80 17.04
N LEU A 150 -6.30 -7.08 16.01
CA LEU A 150 -5.23 -7.48 15.10
C LEU A 150 -3.95 -6.64 15.34
N THR A 151 -2.80 -7.29 15.22
CA THR A 151 -1.49 -6.62 15.17
C THR A 151 -1.31 -5.92 13.83
N ARG A 152 -0.37 -4.96 13.71
CA ARG A 152 -0.12 -4.22 12.46
C ARG A 152 0.11 -5.14 11.26
N LYS A 153 0.90 -6.21 11.43
CA LYS A 153 1.18 -7.18 10.36
C LYS A 153 -0.03 -8.04 10.02
N GLU A 154 -0.81 -8.47 11.01
CA GLU A 154 -2.08 -9.18 10.75
C GLU A 154 -3.08 -8.28 10.01
N THR A 155 -3.20 -7.00 10.38
CA THR A 155 -4.03 -6.00 9.70
C THR A 155 -3.57 -5.78 8.26
N GLY A 156 -2.25 -5.66 8.02
CA GLY A 156 -1.69 -5.50 6.68
C GLY A 156 -1.92 -6.71 5.78
N ILE A 157 -1.72 -7.93 6.31
CA ILE A 157 -2.00 -9.17 5.59
C ILE A 157 -3.49 -9.25 5.25
N LEU A 158 -4.37 -8.98 6.21
CA LEU A 158 -5.81 -9.07 6.01
C LEU A 158 -6.29 -8.09 4.93
N GLU A 159 -5.88 -6.83 5.01
CA GLU A 159 -6.22 -5.82 4.01
C GLU A 159 -5.76 -6.26 2.61
N TYR A 160 -4.51 -6.73 2.49
CA TYR A 160 -3.97 -7.12 1.19
C TYR A 160 -4.71 -8.33 0.59
N LEU A 161 -5.08 -9.31 1.42
CA LEU A 161 -5.90 -10.44 0.99
C LEU A 161 -7.32 -10.02 0.61
N MET A 162 -7.94 -9.08 1.33
CA MET A 162 -9.29 -8.58 1.01
C MET A 162 -9.30 -7.71 -0.25
N LEU A 163 -8.25 -6.91 -0.51
CA LEU A 163 -8.08 -6.18 -1.77
C LEU A 163 -7.88 -7.11 -2.97
N ASN A 164 -7.42 -8.34 -2.72
CA ASN A 164 -7.16 -9.37 -3.72
C ASN A 164 -8.11 -10.58 -3.55
N GLN A 165 -9.31 -10.37 -3.02
CA GLN A 165 -10.27 -11.43 -2.79
C GLN A 165 -10.53 -12.26 -4.06
N GLY A 166 -10.59 -13.59 -3.90
CA GLY A 166 -10.75 -14.54 -5.00
C GLY A 166 -9.48 -14.82 -5.83
N ARG A 167 -8.40 -14.04 -5.66
CA ARG A 167 -7.10 -14.29 -6.30
C ARG A 167 -6.12 -14.90 -5.30
N PRO A 168 -5.44 -16.01 -5.65
CA PRO A 168 -4.33 -16.51 -4.85
C PRO A 168 -3.19 -15.48 -4.75
N VAL A 169 -2.71 -15.24 -3.53
CA VAL A 169 -1.59 -14.36 -3.20
C VAL A 169 -0.46 -15.22 -2.64
N SER A 170 0.71 -15.19 -3.28
CA SER A 170 1.86 -16.01 -2.86
C SER A 170 2.48 -15.50 -1.55
N GLN A 171 3.35 -16.31 -0.96
CA GLN A 171 4.07 -15.89 0.24
C GLN A 171 5.06 -14.76 -0.10
N GLU A 172 5.70 -14.87 -1.25
CA GLU A 172 6.64 -13.90 -1.81
C GLU A 172 5.93 -12.56 -2.04
N GLU A 173 4.75 -12.58 -2.65
CA GLU A 173 3.94 -11.39 -2.88
C GLU A 173 3.50 -10.74 -1.55
N LEU A 174 3.09 -11.53 -0.57
CA LEU A 174 2.77 -10.99 0.76
C LEU A 174 4.00 -10.32 1.39
N ILE A 175 5.19 -10.90 1.25
CA ILE A 175 6.44 -10.31 1.76
C ILE A 175 6.70 -8.98 1.04
N GLU A 176 6.67 -8.98 -0.28
CA GLU A 176 6.89 -7.79 -1.11
C GLU A 176 5.92 -6.66 -0.79
N HIS A 177 4.66 -6.96 -0.49
CA HIS A 177 3.63 -5.94 -0.30
C HIS A 177 3.30 -5.60 1.16
N VAL A 178 3.71 -6.41 2.15
CA VAL A 178 3.33 -6.20 3.57
C VAL A 178 4.55 -6.07 4.49
N TRP A 179 5.76 -6.27 3.99
CA TRP A 179 7.00 -6.04 4.74
C TRP A 179 7.80 -4.85 4.19
N ASP A 180 8.60 -4.24 5.09
CA ASP A 180 9.49 -3.13 4.77
C ASP A 180 10.86 -3.71 4.41
N SER A 181 11.64 -3.03 3.58
CA SER A 181 12.99 -3.49 3.13
C SER A 181 13.98 -3.78 4.28
N SER A 182 13.72 -3.25 5.48
CA SER A 182 14.56 -3.44 6.68
C SER A 182 14.34 -4.78 7.41
N VAL A 183 13.36 -5.59 7.00
CA VAL A 183 13.05 -6.86 7.66
C VAL A 183 13.65 -8.02 6.88
N ASN A 184 14.42 -8.89 7.55
CA ASN A 184 14.92 -10.13 6.96
C ASN A 184 13.77 -11.01 6.44
N SER A 185 13.54 -10.95 5.12
CA SER A 185 12.51 -11.66 4.34
C SER A 185 12.58 -13.19 4.40
N PHE A 186 13.63 -13.75 5.01
CA PHE A 186 13.84 -15.21 5.14
C PHE A 186 13.15 -15.86 6.35
N SER A 187 12.46 -15.10 7.19
CA SER A 187 11.87 -15.69 8.39
C SER A 187 10.52 -16.34 8.11
N ASN A 188 10.26 -17.50 8.74
CA ASN A 188 8.94 -18.12 8.84
C ASN A 188 7.87 -17.20 9.49
N ALA A 189 8.18 -15.93 9.78
CA ALA A 189 7.28 -14.96 10.39
C ALA A 189 6.00 -14.75 9.58
N THR A 190 6.06 -14.77 8.24
CA THR A 190 4.86 -14.68 7.39
C THR A 190 3.86 -15.78 7.72
N ARG A 191 4.32 -17.04 7.80
CA ARG A 191 3.48 -18.18 8.18
C ARG A 191 2.94 -18.07 9.60
N VAL A 192 3.73 -17.55 10.54
CA VAL A 192 3.31 -17.34 11.93
C VAL A 192 2.20 -16.27 12.02
N HIS A 193 2.39 -15.13 11.35
CA HIS A 193 1.38 -14.06 11.32
C HIS A 193 0.09 -14.52 10.63
N ILE A 194 0.19 -15.26 9.52
CA ILE A 194 -0.98 -15.85 8.85
C ILE A 194 -1.69 -16.86 9.75
N SER A 195 -0.94 -17.72 10.44
CA SER A 195 -1.52 -18.71 11.38
C SER A 195 -2.26 -18.01 12.54
N SER A 196 -1.66 -16.97 13.12
CA SER A 196 -2.28 -16.16 14.16
C SER A 196 -3.54 -15.43 13.67
N LEU A 197 -3.47 -14.81 12.49
CA LEU A 197 -4.62 -14.17 11.83
C LEU A 197 -5.77 -15.18 11.62
N ARG A 198 -5.48 -16.34 11.02
CA ARG A 198 -6.47 -17.41 10.79
C ARG A 198 -7.11 -17.87 12.08
N LYS A 199 -6.35 -18.02 13.17
CA LYS A 199 -6.90 -18.39 14.48
C LYS A 199 -7.91 -17.35 14.98
N LYS A 200 -7.59 -16.05 14.87
CA LYS A 200 -8.49 -14.96 15.28
C LYS A 200 -9.74 -14.89 14.41
N LEU A 201 -9.58 -15.01 13.09
CA LEU A 201 -10.71 -15.02 12.14
C LEU A 201 -11.63 -16.21 12.37
N ARG A 202 -11.10 -17.43 12.54
CA ARG A 202 -11.88 -18.63 12.87
C ARG A 202 -12.67 -18.47 14.16
N SER A 203 -12.05 -17.87 15.19
CA SER A 203 -12.72 -17.64 16.47
C SER A 203 -13.90 -16.68 16.36
N ALA A 204 -13.84 -15.71 15.44
CA ALA A 204 -14.89 -14.70 15.26
C ALA A 204 -15.96 -15.12 14.24
N LEU A 205 -15.57 -15.78 13.15
CA LEU A 205 -16.46 -16.15 12.03
C LEU A 205 -17.05 -17.56 12.16
N GLY A 206 -16.42 -18.43 12.94
CA GLY A 206 -16.78 -19.85 13.02
C GLY A 206 -16.22 -20.72 11.88
N TYR A 207 -15.56 -20.12 10.89
CA TYR A 207 -14.89 -20.82 9.78
C TYR A 207 -13.59 -20.11 9.40
N ASP A 208 -12.79 -20.72 8.52
CA ASP A 208 -11.55 -20.13 8.02
C ASP A 208 -11.75 -19.46 6.65
N PRO A 209 -11.78 -18.12 6.58
CA PRO A 209 -11.94 -17.41 5.30
C PRO A 209 -10.65 -17.41 4.46
N ILE A 210 -9.50 -17.79 5.03
CA ILE A 210 -8.22 -17.84 4.31
C ILE A 210 -7.91 -19.30 3.97
N ARG A 211 -8.06 -19.65 2.70
CA ARG A 211 -7.74 -20.99 2.17
C ARG A 211 -6.33 -21.02 1.61
N ASN A 212 -5.71 -22.19 1.66
CA ASN A 212 -4.40 -22.43 1.05
C ASN A 212 -4.63 -23.09 -0.31
N ARG A 213 -4.21 -22.45 -1.40
CA ARG A 213 -4.14 -23.05 -2.73
C ARG A 213 -2.73 -23.60 -2.94
N ILE A 214 -2.64 -24.92 -3.01
CA ILE A 214 -1.36 -25.65 -3.06
C ILE A 214 -0.56 -25.18 -4.28
N GLY A 215 0.65 -24.68 -4.04
CA GLY A 215 1.55 -24.18 -5.09
C GLY A 215 1.30 -22.74 -5.54
N GLU A 216 0.23 -22.10 -5.06
CA GLU A 216 -0.13 -20.72 -5.47
C GLU A 216 -0.08 -19.73 -4.29
N GLY A 217 -0.47 -20.16 -3.09
CA GLY A 217 -0.45 -19.32 -1.88
C GLY A 217 -1.79 -19.26 -1.15
N TYR A 218 -2.13 -18.08 -0.64
CA TYR A 218 -3.31 -17.85 0.18
C TYR A 218 -4.40 -17.16 -0.62
N VAL A 219 -5.63 -17.66 -0.55
CA VAL A 219 -6.79 -17.03 -1.17
C VAL A 219 -7.83 -16.72 -0.10
N MET A 220 -8.41 -15.52 -0.20
CA MET A 220 -9.55 -15.15 0.61
C MET A 220 -10.83 -15.37 -0.20
N GLU A 221 -11.69 -16.24 0.31
CA GLU A 221 -12.96 -16.62 -0.32
C GLU A 221 -14.07 -16.48 0.71
N ASP A 222 -15.25 -16.07 0.25
CA ASP A 222 -16.43 -16.14 1.11
C ASP A 222 -16.76 -17.62 1.39
N GLY A 223 -17.23 -17.89 2.61
CA GLY A 223 -17.40 -19.23 3.14
C GLY A 223 -18.70 -19.93 2.72
N GLU A 224 -19.28 -19.57 1.57
CA GLU A 224 -20.46 -20.26 0.99
C GLU A 224 -20.06 -21.38 0.04
#